data_AF-G0EEL5-F1
#
_entry.id   AF-G0EEL5-F1
#
_cell.length_a   1.000
_cell.length_b   1.000
_cell.length_c   1.000
_cell.angle_alpha   90.00
_cell.angle_beta   90.00
_cell.angle_gamma   90.00
#
_symmetry.space_group_name_H-M   'P 1'
#
loop_
_entity.id
_entity.type
_entity.pdbx_description
1 polymer ?
#
loop_
_entity_poly.entity_id
_entity_poly.type
_entity_poly.pdbx_seq_one_letter_code
_entity_poly.pdbx_strand_id
1 'polypeptide(L)' 'MIGANDFEVIEEYELMGEKRFRVRLKGTNIVFNVAANDAKDAVERAVELARKLEIDKVLEKIRNLFES' A
#
# COMPACT_ATOMS: atom_id res chain seq x y z
N MET A 1 -5.61 -11.19 -5.67
CA MET A 1 -4.37 -10.62 -6.22
C MET A 1 -4.52 -9.13 -6.16
N ILE A 2 -3.82 -8.51 -5.21
CA ILE A 2 -3.87 -7.07 -4.97
C ILE A 2 -3.38 -6.29 -6.20
N GLY A 3 -4.14 -5.28 -6.60
CA GLY A 3 -3.88 -4.38 -7.72
C GLY A 3 -4.08 -2.91 -7.35
N ALA A 4 -3.80 -2.01 -8.29
CA ALA A 4 -3.81 -0.57 -8.03
C ALA A 4 -5.14 -0.04 -7.44
N ASN A 5 -6.28 -0.60 -7.87
CA ASN A 5 -7.60 -0.20 -7.38
C ASN A 5 -7.85 -0.52 -5.90
N ASP A 6 -7.04 -1.41 -5.30
CA ASP A 6 -7.09 -1.74 -3.88
C ASP A 6 -6.39 -0.69 -3.02
N PHE A 7 -5.72 0.29 -3.63
CA PHE A 7 -4.99 1.35 -2.92
C PHE A 7 -5.63 2.73 -3.08
N GLU A 8 -5.29 3.61 -2.15
CA GLU A 8 -5.60 5.03 -2.22
C GLU A 8 -4.45 5.86 -1.63
N VAL A 9 -4.15 6.99 -2.25
CA VAL A 9 -3.23 7.98 -1.69
C VAL A 9 -4.00 8.76 -0.62
N ILE A 10 -3.48 8.77 0.60
CA ILE A 10 -4.11 9.49 1.73
C ILE A 10 -3.36 10.77 2.09
N GLU A 11 -2.08 10.89 1.71
CA GLU A 11 -1.25 12.05 2.03
C GLU A 11 -0.10 12.17 1.02
N GLU A 12 0.23 13.40 0.64
CA GLU A 12 1.46 13.79 -0.07
C GLU A 12 2.24 14.73 0.86
N TYR A 13 3.54 14.50 1.01
CA TYR A 13 4.41 15.30 1.87
C TYR A 13 5.85 15.31 1.33
N GLU A 14 6.63 16.27 1.81
CA GLU A 14 8.05 16.36 1.49
C GLU A 14 8.89 16.00 2.72
N LEU A 15 9.95 15.21 2.54
CA LEU A 15 10.88 14.85 3.60
C LEU A 15 12.29 14.79 3.03
N MET A 16 13.21 15.58 3.59
CA MET A 16 14.61 15.68 3.12
C MET A 16 14.74 16.01 1.63
N GLY A 17 13.84 16.85 1.09
CA GLY A 17 13.81 17.21 -0.33
C GLY A 17 13.20 16.14 -1.25
N GLU A 18 12.72 15.02 -0.71
CA GLU A 18 12.02 14.00 -1.48
C GLU A 18 10.52 14.16 -1.36
N LYS A 19 9.83 14.08 -2.51
CA LYS A 19 8.38 13.97 -2.57
C LYS A 19 7.95 12.54 -2.19
N ARG A 20 7.10 12.44 -1.17
CA ARG A 20 6.68 11.19 -0.56
C ARG A 20 5.17 11.13 -0.45
N PHE A 21 4.68 9.89 -0.45
CA PHE A 21 3.27 9.58 -0.43
C PHE A 21 2.99 8.52 0.62
N ARG A 22 1.86 8.69 1.29
CA ARG A 22 1.25 7.63 2.10
C ARG A 22 0.16 7.00 1.28
N VAL A 23 0.32 5.71 1.00
CA VAL A 23 -0.61 4.94 0.19
C VAL A 23 -1.22 3.85 1.06
N ARG A 24 -2.53 3.91 1.28
CA ARG A 24 -3.26 2.94 2.11
C ARG A 24 -3.79 1.80 1.26
N LEU A 25 -3.68 0.57 1.78
CA LEU A 25 -4.44 -0.57 1.27
C LEU A 25 -5.87 -0.52 1.83
N LYS A 26 -6.85 -0.33 0.94
CA LYS A 26 -8.27 -0.18 1.29
C LYS A 26 -8.76 -1.33 2.15
N GLY A 27 -9.64 -1.02 3.10
CA GLY A 27 -10.16 -2.00 4.06
C GLY A 27 -9.16 -2.43 5.14
N THR A 28 -7.98 -1.81 5.20
CA THR A 28 -6.98 -2.05 6.25
C THR A 28 -6.39 -0.72 6.74
N ASN A 29 -5.65 -0.77 7.85
CA ASN A 29 -4.80 0.34 8.30
C ASN A 29 -3.35 0.20 7.81
N ILE A 30 -3.08 -0.68 6.85
CA ILE A 30 -1.74 -0.85 6.27
C ILE A 30 -1.46 0.34 5.34
N VAL A 31 -0.40 1.09 5.67
CA VAL A 31 0.03 2.27 4.91
C VAL A 31 1.46 2.07 4.43
N PHE A 32 1.66 2.21 3.14
CA PHE A 32 2.96 2.20 2.47
C PHE A 32 3.44 3.63 2.31
N ASN A 33 4.61 3.93 2.89
CA ASN A 33 5.27 5.22 2.72
C ASN A 33 6.28 5.07 1.58
N VAL A 34 6.04 5.75 0.46
CA VAL A 34 6.86 5.63 -0.75
C VAL A 34 7.34 7.00 -1.21
N ALA A 35 8.59 7.08 -1.65
CA ALA A 35 9.05 8.21 -2.46
C ALA A 35 8.59 7.98 -3.90
N ALA A 36 7.95 8.98 -4.51
CA ALA A 36 7.41 8.91 -5.86
C ALA A 36 7.29 10.30 -6.49
N ASN A 37 7.14 10.34 -7.81
CA ASN A 37 7.03 11.61 -8.55
C ASN A 37 5.60 12.16 -8.54
N ASP A 38 4.60 11.27 -8.58
CA ASP A 38 3.18 11.60 -8.58
C ASP A 38 2.35 10.48 -7.91
N ALA A 39 1.04 10.71 -7.80
CA ALA A 39 0.12 9.77 -7.15
C ALA A 39 0.04 8.41 -7.86
N LYS A 40 0.22 8.37 -9.19
CA LYS A 40 0.16 7.13 -9.96
C LYS A 40 1.42 6.28 -9.69
N ASP A 41 2.60 6.90 -9.78
CA ASP A 41 3.88 6.28 -9.43
C ASP A 41 3.86 5.78 -7.97
N ALA A 42 3.28 6.55 -7.05
CA ALA A 42 3.12 6.14 -5.65
C ALA A 42 2.29 4.86 -5.50
N VAL A 43 1.16 4.75 -6.19
CA VAL A 43 0.31 3.54 -6.15
C VAL A 43 1.02 2.35 -6.79
N GLU A 44 1.71 2.54 -7.92
CA GLU A 44 2.47 1.47 -8.58
C GLU A 44 3.56 0.90 -7.64
N ARG A 45 4.31 1.77 -6.96
CA ARG A 45 5.32 1.37 -5.95
C ARG A 45 4.70 0.66 -4.75
N ALA A 46 3.54 1.11 -4.27
CA ALA A 46 2.82 0.45 -3.18
C ALA A 46 2.36 -0.96 -3.57
N VAL A 47 1.85 -1.15 -4.80
CA VAL A 47 1.49 -2.47 -5.35
C VAL A 47 2.71 -3.39 -5.40
N GLU A 48 3.86 -2.90 -5.88
CA GLU A 48 5.10 -3.69 -5.91
C GLU A 48 5.56 -4.11 -4.51
N LEU A 49 5.52 -3.21 -3.54
CA LEU A 49 5.87 -3.52 -2.15
C LEU A 49 4.91 -4.55 -1.55
N ALA A 50 3.59 -4.38 -1.76
CA ALA A 50 2.60 -5.33 -1.27
C ALA A 50 2.79 -6.74 -1.87
N ARG A 51 3.17 -6.83 -3.15
CA ARG A 51 3.51 -8.10 -3.80
C ARG A 51 4.78 -8.72 -3.23
N LYS A 52 5.84 -7.93 -3.03
CA LYS A 52 7.11 -8.39 -2.43
C LYS A 52 6.93 -8.92 -1.01
N LEU A 53 6.01 -8.31 -0.25
CA LEU A 53 5.67 -8.72 1.11
C LEU A 53 4.60 -9.83 1.17
N GLU A 54 4.11 -10.29 0.01
CA GLU A 54 3.04 -11.29 -0.10
C GLU A 54 1.80 -10.96 0.75
N ILE A 55 1.39 -9.67 0.78
CA ILE A 55 0.31 -9.18 1.65
C ILE A 55 -1.01 -9.92 1.43
N ASP A 56 -1.30 -10.33 0.19
CA ASP A 56 -2.45 -11.19 -0.13
C ASP A 56 -2.52 -12.43 0.80
N LYS A 57 -1.39 -13.13 0.98
CA LYS A 57 -1.31 -14.34 1.82
C LYS A 57 -1.45 -14.01 3.31
N VAL A 58 -0.91 -12.87 3.74
CA VAL A 58 -1.03 -12.42 5.15
C VAL A 58 -2.48 -12.13 5.48
N LEU A 59 -3.19 -11.40 4.61
CA LEU A 59 -4.61 -11.08 4.80
C LEU A 59 -5.50 -12.33 4.77
N GLU A 60 -5.21 -13.27 3.88
CA GLU A 60 -5.91 -14.57 3.83
C GLU A 60 -5.74 -15.35 5.14
N LYS A 61 -4.51 -15.45 5.65
CA LYS A 61 -4.23 -16.12 6.94
C LYS A 61 -4.98 -15.45 8.09
N ILE A 62 -4.98 -14.12 8.14
CA ILE A 62 -5.70 -13.36 9.17
C ILE A 62 -7.20 -13.65 9.08
N ARG A 63 -7.79 -13.61 7.88
CA ARG A 63 -9.22 -13.90 7.68
C ARG A 63 -9.58 -15.29 8.22
N ASN A 64 -8.80 -16.30 7.86
CA ASN A 64 -9.05 -17.68 8.28
C ASN A 64 -9.00 -17.84 9.82
N LEU A 65 -8.18 -17.05 10.53
CA LEU A 65 -8.10 -17.09 12.00
C LEU A 65 -9.37 -16.59 12.69
N PHE A 66 -10.15 -15.70 12.04
CA PHE A 66 -11.35 -15.11 12.63
C PHE A 66 -12.66 -15.71 12.07
N GLU A 67 -12.58 -16.51 11.01
CA GLU A 67 -13.71 -17.28 10.46
C GLU A 67 -13.77 -18.74 10.99
N SER A 68 -12.83 -19.13 11.87
CA SER A 68 -12.76 -20.43 12.57
C SER A 68 -13.42 -20.37 13.95
#